data_AF-A0A354X9Y3-F1
#
_entry.id   AF-A0A354X9Y3-F1
#
_cell.length_a   1.000
_cell.length_b   1.000
_cell.length_c   1.000
_cell.angle_alpha   90.00
_cell.angle_beta   90.00
_cell.angle_gamma   90.00
#
_symmetry.space_group_name_H-M   'P 1'
#
loop_
_entity.id
_entity.type
_entity.pdbx_description
1 polymer ?
#
loop_
_entity_poly.entity_id
_entity_poly.type
_entity_poly.pdbx_seq_one_letter_code
_entity_poly.pdbx_strand_id
1 'polypeptide(L)' 'MIEKIGTNAGKVWTQLDEVGRQNIKDVKKTTKLTDKDLYAAIGWLAREGKIFVEEVEKDVFISLK' A
#
# COMPACT_ATOMS: atom_id res chain seq x y z
N MET A 1 -16.66 4.35 -6.79
CA MET A 1 -16.09 3.80 -5.53
C MET A 1 -14.88 2.89 -5.82
N ILE A 2 -15.02 1.94 -6.76
CA ILE A 2 -13.92 1.10 -7.26
C ILE A 2 -12.78 1.96 -7.89
N GLU A 3 -13.12 2.97 -8.68
CA GLU A 3 -12.15 3.88 -9.31
C GLU A 3 -11.28 4.66 -8.31
N LYS A 4 -11.85 5.01 -7.14
CA LYS A 4 -11.10 5.69 -6.07
C LYS A 4 -10.05 4.77 -5.47
N ILE A 5 -10.43 3.51 -5.23
CA ILE A 5 -9.52 2.48 -4.70
C ILE A 5 -8.41 2.19 -5.70
N GLY A 6 -8.74 2.04 -6.99
CA GLY A 6 -7.74 1.85 -8.05
C GLY A 6 -6.76 3.02 -8.17
N THR A 7 -7.25 4.27 -8.12
CA THR A 7 -6.39 5.46 -8.13
C THR A 7 -5.46 5.51 -6.91
N ASN A 8 -5.97 5.17 -5.72
CA ASN A 8 -5.18 5.13 -4.49
C ASN A 8 -4.18 3.97 -4.51
N ALA A 9 -4.55 2.81 -5.05
CA ALA A 9 -3.67 1.67 -5.26
C ALA A 9 -2.52 2.02 -6.21
N GLY A 10 -2.78 2.79 -7.27
CA GLY A 10 -1.73 3.33 -8.14
C GLY A 10 -0.72 4.17 -7.37
N LYS A 11 -1.18 5.09 -6.50
CA LYS A 11 -0.29 5.91 -5.66
C LYS A 11 0.58 5.06 -4.72
N VAL A 12 -0.02 4.06 -4.07
CA VAL A 12 0.71 3.14 -3.18
C VAL A 12 1.72 2.32 -3.98
N TRP A 13 1.34 1.83 -5.16
CA TRP A 13 2.22 1.07 -6.03
C TRP A 13 3.43 1.89 -6.47
N THR A 14 3.22 3.11 -6.98
CA THR A 14 4.31 4.01 -7.40
C THR A 14 5.26 4.32 -6.24
N GLN A 15 4.73 4.57 -5.05
CA GLN A 15 5.55 4.81 -3.87
C GLN A 15 6.46 3.63 -3.51
N LEU A 16 5.95 2.40 -3.65
CA LEU A 16 6.71 1.17 -3.38
C LEU A 16 7.65 0.78 -4.51
N ASP A 17 7.34 1.18 -5.76
CA ASP A 17 8.23 1.03 -6.91
C ASP A 17 9.46 1.93 -6.76
N GLU A 18 9.26 3.18 -6.33
CA GLU A 18 10.35 4.15 -6.16
C GLU A 18 11.23 3.89 -4.93
N VAL A 19 10.63 3.54 -3.78
CA VAL A 19 11.36 3.42 -2.50
C VAL A 19 11.57 1.97 -2.05
N GLY A 20 10.85 1.01 -2.63
CA GLY A 20 10.92 -0.39 -2.23
C GLY A 20 10.10 -0.70 -0.99
N ARG A 21 10.58 -1.67 -0.19
CA ARG A 21 9.90 -2.15 1.02
C ARG A 21 9.78 -1.02 2.05
N GLN A 22 8.55 -0.72 2.47
CA GLN A 22 8.26 0.34 3.43
C GLN A 22 7.26 -0.12 4.50
N ASN A 23 7.32 0.52 5.68
CA ASN A 23 6.30 0.35 6.71
C ASN A 23 5.00 1.05 6.28
N ILE A 24 3.85 0.46 6.59
CA ILE A 24 2.51 1.03 6.34
C ILE A 24 2.39 2.48 6.82
N LYS A 25 2.99 2.81 7.98
CA LYS A 25 2.95 4.16 8.57
C LYS A 25 3.66 5.19 7.68
N ASP A 26 4.76 4.81 7.05
CA ASP A 26 5.52 5.71 6.16
C ASP A 26 4.79 5.87 4.82
N VAL A 27 4.29 4.78 4.26
CA VAL A 27 3.46 4.82 3.05
C VAL A 27 2.23 5.70 3.25
N LYS A 28 1.57 5.60 4.42
CA LYS A 28 0.43 6.47 4.78
C LYS A 28 0.82 7.95 4.77
N LYS A 29 1.98 8.30 5.35
CA LYS A 29 2.46 9.68 5.42
C LYS A 29 2.77 10.23 4.03
N THR A 30 3.46 9.46 3.19
CA THR A 30 3.88 9.91 1.85
C THR A 30 2.70 10.00 0.89
N THR A 31 1.80 9.01 0.90
CA THR A 31 0.61 8.98 0.03
C THR A 31 -0.51 9.92 0.50
N LYS A 32 -0.43 10.42 1.74
CA LYS A 32 -1.43 11.28 2.40
C LYS A 32 -2.84 10.66 2.40
N LEU A 33 -2.91 9.32 2.48
CA LEU A 33 -4.16 8.59 2.50
C LEU A 33 -4.68 8.40 3.93
N THR A 34 -6.00 8.29 4.05
CA THR A 34 -6.63 7.84 5.30
C THR A 34 -6.37 6.35 5.51
N ASP A 35 -6.49 5.84 6.75
CA ASP A 35 -6.33 4.41 7.02
C ASP A 35 -7.25 3.56 6.15
N LYS A 36 -8.53 3.95 6.03
CA LYS A 36 -9.51 3.23 5.21
C LYS A 36 -9.11 3.18 3.74
N ASP A 37 -8.68 4.31 3.18
CA ASP A 37 -8.26 4.38 1.78
C ASP A 37 -6.97 3.60 1.52
N LEU A 38 -6.02 3.63 2.47
CA LEU A 38 -4.75 2.90 2.38
C LEU A 38 -4.99 1.39 2.45
N TYR A 39 -5.74 0.89 3.42
CA TYR A 39 -6.03 -0.54 3.53
C TYR A 39 -6.86 -1.06 2.34
N ALA A 40 -7.80 -0.25 1.81
CA ALA A 40 -8.51 -0.59 0.59
C ALA A 40 -7.57 -0.68 -0.63
N ALA A 41 -6.63 0.26 -0.75
CA ALA A 41 -5.62 0.26 -1.82
C ALA A 41 -4.68 -0.95 -1.71
N ILE A 42 -4.18 -1.26 -0.50
CA ILE A 42 -3.33 -2.44 -0.26
C ILE A 42 -4.11 -3.73 -0.57
N GLY A 43 -5.35 -3.85 -0.10
CA GLY A 43 -6.20 -5.01 -0.39
C GLY A 43 -6.49 -5.18 -1.89
N TRP A 44 -6.60 -4.08 -2.63
CA TRP A 44 -6.73 -4.09 -4.09
C TRP A 44 -5.47 -4.65 -4.77
N LEU A 45 -4.28 -4.16 -4.38
CA LEU A 45 -3.00 -4.65 -4.91
C LEU A 45 -2.76 -6.12 -4.53
N ALA A 46 -3.16 -6.53 -3.32
CA ALA A 46 -3.08 -7.92 -2.86
C ALA A 46 -4.02 -8.84 -3.67
N ARG A 47 -5.23 -8.38 -3.98
CA ARG A 47 -6.16 -9.08 -4.88
C ARG A 47 -5.58 -9.27 -6.27
N GLU A 48 -4.79 -8.31 -6.76
CA GLU A 48 -4.06 -8.43 -8.04
C GLU A 48 -2.76 -9.24 -7.95
N GLY A 49 -2.33 -9.63 -6.74
CA GLY A 49 -1.08 -10.36 -6.51
C GLY A 49 0.19 -9.54 -6.73
N LYS A 50 0.10 -8.20 -6.65
CA LYS A 50 1.20 -7.25 -6.97
C LYS A 50 2.06 -6.84 -5.77
N ILE A 51 1.67 -7.24 -4.56
CA ILE A 51 2.30 -6.77 -3.32
C ILE A 51 2.50 -7.92 -2.34
N PHE A 52 3.58 -7.87 -1.57
CA PHE A 52 3.81 -8.66 -0.38
C PHE A 52 3.51 -7.82 0.86
N VAL A 53 2.87 -8.46 1.84
CA VAL A 53 2.59 -7.88 3.15
C VAL A 53 3.25 -8.77 4.18
N GLU A 54 4.11 -8.19 5.01
CA GLU A 54 4.85 -8.88 6.05
C GLU A 54 4.62 -8.20 7.38
N GLU A 55 4.31 -8.98 8.41
CA GLU A 55 4.27 -8.50 9.79
C GLU A 55 5.60 -8.83 10.45
N VAL A 56 6.32 -7.80 10.88
CA VAL A 56 7.59 -7.92 11.60
C VAL A 56 7.39 -7.34 12.99
N GLU A 57 7.39 -8.22 13.99
CA GLU A 57 7.14 -7.91 15.39
C GLU A 57 5.75 -7.28 15.66
N LYS A 58 5.66 -5.94 15.58
CA LYS A 58 4.43 -5.15 15.81
C LYS A 58 4.18 -4.15 14.67
N ASP A 59 4.98 -4.22 13.62
CA ASP A 59 4.92 -3.32 12.48
C ASP A 59 4.64 -4.09 11.19
N VAL A 60 3.85 -3.48 10.31
CA VAL A 60 3.47 -4.07 9.03
C VAL A 60 4.26 -3.39 7.93
N PHE A 61 4.98 -4.21 7.17
CA PHE A 61 5.74 -3.81 6.00
C PHE A 61 5.04 -4.28 4.73
N ILE A 62 5.15 -3.47 3.69
CA ILE A 62 4.65 -3.78 2.36
C ILE A 62 5.73 -3.53 1.32
N SER A 63 5.78 -4.38 0.30
CA SER A 63 6.72 -4.29 -0.81
C SER A 63 6.07 -4.82 -2.09
N LEU A 64 6.52 -4.37 -3.25
CA LEU A 64 6.09 -4.98 -4.51
C LEU A 64 6.59 -6.43 -4.63
N LYS A 65 5.86 -7.23 -5.41
CA LYS A 65 6.23 -8.60 -5.73
C LYS A 65 7.24 -8.68 -6.86
#